data_AF-A0A956QW76-F1
#
_entry.id   AF-A0A956QW76-F1
#
_cell.length_a   1.000
_cell.length_b   1.000
_cell.length_c   1.000
_cell.angle_alpha   90.00
_cell.angle_beta   90.00
_cell.angle_gamma   90.00
#
_symmetry.space_group_name_H-M   'P 1'
#
loop_
_entity.id
_entity.type
_entity.pdbx_description
1 polymer ?
#
loop_
_entity_poly.entity_id
_entity_poly.type
_entity_poly.pdbx_seq_one_letter_code
_entity_poly.pdbx_strand_id
1 'polypeptide(L)' 'MGKFEIFEGVDGKYYFHLKAENGLIIAASQGYTTRQSAENGIEAIKRVAKDAPVEIIQEPITIQL' A
#
# COMPACT_ATOMS: atom_id res chain seq x y z
N MET A 1 -13.87 9.82 5.24
CA MET A 1 -13.35 8.45 5.39
C MET A 1 -12.31 8.16 4.31
N GLY A 2 -11.21 7.48 4.64
CA GLY A 2 -10.24 7.02 3.65
C GLY A 2 -10.79 5.90 2.76
N LYS A 3 -10.21 5.71 1.58
CA LYS A 3 -10.67 4.70 0.60
C LYS A 3 -9.52 4.08 -0.19
N PHE A 4 -9.73 2.85 -0.65
CA PHE A 4 -8.88 2.21 -1.65
C PHE A 4 -9.39 2.51 -3.06
N GLU A 5 -8.48 2.82 -3.97
CA GLU A 5 -8.76 3.02 -5.39
C GLU A 5 -7.92 2.05 -6.21
N ILE A 6 -8.56 1.14 -6.96
CA ILE A 6 -7.89 0.24 -7.90
C ILE A 6 -7.86 0.88 -9.28
N PHE A 7 -6.72 0.78 -9.98
CA PHE A 7 -6.56 1.25 -11.35
C PHE A 7 -5.63 0.33 -12.14
N GLU A 8 -5.74 0.35 -13.47
CA GLU A 8 -4.82 -0.34 -14.38
C GLU A 8 -3.70 0.63 -14.80
N GLY A 9 -2.46 0.19 -14.69
CA GLY A 9 -1.28 0.93 -15.11
C GLY A 9 -0.99 0.77 -16.60
N VAL A 10 -0.05 1.57 -17.10
CA VAL A 10 0.38 1.51 -18.52
C VAL A 10 1.05 0.19 -18.89
N ASP A 11 1.50 -0.59 -17.91
CA ASP A 11 2.08 -1.91 -18.08
C ASP A 11 1.02 -3.04 -18.07
N GLY A 12 -0.27 -2.69 -18.04
CA GLY A 12 -1.39 -3.64 -18.02
C GLY A 12 -1.59 -4.34 -16.67
N LYS A 13 -0.91 -3.89 -15.62
CA LYS A 13 -1.08 -4.43 -14.27
C LYS A 13 -2.08 -3.60 -13.47
N TYR A 14 -2.66 -4.24 -12.46
CA TYR A 14 -3.56 -3.61 -11.51
C TYR A 14 -2.81 -3.12 -10.28
N TYR A 15 -3.10 -1.91 -9.86
CA TYR A 15 -2.52 -1.27 -8.69
C TYR A 15 -3.64 -0.77 -7.79
N PHE A 16 -3.32 -0.46 -6.53
CA PHE A 16 -4.19 0.31 -5.68
C PHE A 16 -3.45 1.37 -4.89
N HIS A 17 -4.16 2.48 -4.62
CA HIS A 17 -3.78 3.47 -3.63
C HIS A 17 -4.72 3.41 -2.43
N LEU A 18 -4.17 3.60 -1.23
CA LEU A 18 -4.95 4.02 -0.08
C LEU A 18 -4.87 5.55 0.00
N LYS A 19 -6.03 6.20 -0.04
CA LYS A 19 -6.16 7.64 0.13
C LYS A 19 -6.74 7.99 1.50
N ALA A 20 -6.17 9.02 2.11
CA ALA A 20 -6.74 9.67 3.28
C ALA A 20 -7.99 10.49 2.89
N GLU A 21 -8.70 11.01 3.89
CA GLU A 21 -9.92 11.79 3.69
C GLU A 21 -9.69 13.08 2.89
N ASN A 22 -8.49 13.66 3.01
CA ASN A 22 -8.07 14.82 2.23
C ASN A 22 -7.68 14.48 0.77
N GLY A 23 -7.86 13.22 0.34
CA GLY A 23 -7.57 12.77 -1.02
C GLY A 23 -6.10 12.47 -1.30
N LEU A 24 -5.19 12.69 -0.36
CA LEU A 24 -3.78 12.39 -0.52
C LEU A 24 -3.50 10.89 -0.39
N ILE A 25 -2.55 10.40 -1.19
CA ILE A 25 -2.11 9.01 -1.15
C ILE A 25 -1.25 8.80 0.09
N ILE A 26 -1.56 7.78 0.87
CA ILE A 26 -0.77 7.39 2.06
C ILE A 26 -0.10 6.02 1.91
N ALA A 27 -0.57 5.19 0.96
CA ALA A 27 0.11 3.96 0.56
C ALA A 27 -0.17 3.64 -0.91
N ALA A 28 0.82 3.04 -1.57
CA ALA A 28 0.71 2.55 -2.93
C ALA A 28 1.15 1.09 -3.02
N SER A 29 0.40 0.28 -3.77
CA SER A 29 0.70 -1.14 -3.95
C SER A 29 1.77 -1.37 -5.01
N GLN A 30 2.28 -2.60 -5.03
CA GLN A 30 2.93 -3.15 -6.22
C GLN A 30 1.89 -3.51 -7.30
N GLY A 31 2.36 -3.83 -8.51
CA GLY A 31 1.52 -4.23 -9.63
C GLY A 31 1.09 -5.69 -9.56
N TYR A 32 -0.20 -5.94 -9.71
CA TYR A 32 -0.85 -7.24 -9.72
C TYR A 32 -1.23 -7.63 -11.15
N THR A 33 -1.18 -8.93 -11.48
CA THR A 33 -1.54 -9.41 -12.82
C THR A 33 -3.04 -9.41 -13.09
N THR A 34 -3.88 -9.42 -12.04
CA THR A 34 -5.33 -9.41 -12.18
C THR A 34 -5.97 -8.47 -11.16
N ARG A 35 -7.14 -7.91 -11.51
CA ARG A 35 -7.95 -7.12 -10.59
C ARG A 35 -8.29 -7.88 -9.31
N GLN A 36 -8.70 -9.15 -9.44
CA GLN A 36 -9.05 -9.99 -8.29
C GLN A 36 -7.87 -10.14 -7.32
N SER A 37 -6.64 -10.29 -7.82
CA SER A 37 -5.47 -10.37 -6.95
C SER A 37 -5.18 -9.06 -6.20
N ALA A 38 -5.45 -7.90 -6.82
CA ALA A 38 -5.35 -6.61 -6.14
C ALA A 38 -6.41 -6.46 -5.04
N GLU A 39 -7.65 -6.87 -5.31
CA GLU A 39 -8.74 -6.89 -4.32
C GLU A 39 -8.40 -7.80 -3.12
N ASN A 40 -7.88 -8.99 -3.39
CA ASN A 40 -7.43 -9.91 -2.33
C ASN A 40 -6.29 -9.30 -1.50
N GLY A 41 -5.38 -8.55 -2.13
CA GLY A 41 -4.33 -7.80 -1.43
C GLY A 41 -4.88 -6.74 -0.49
N ILE A 42 -5.90 -5.98 -0.92
CA ILE A 42 -6.59 -4.98 -0.09
C ILE A 42 -7.25 -5.66 1.13
N GLU A 43 -7.95 -6.77 0.92
CA GLU A 43 -8.62 -7.49 2.02
C GLU A 43 -7.61 -8.07 3.02
N ALA A 44 -6.47 -8.57 2.54
CA ALA A 44 -5.38 -9.01 3.41
C ALA A 44 -4.86 -7.85 4.28
N ILE A 45 -4.63 -6.67 3.71
CA ILE A 45 -4.21 -5.46 4.44
C ILE A 45 -5.26 -5.08 5.48
N LYS A 46 -6.54 -4.95 5.09
CA LYS A 46 -7.62 -4.56 6.03
C LYS A 46 -7.69 -5.50 7.24
N ARG A 47 -7.44 -6.79 7.05
CA ARG A 47 -7.48 -7.80 8.12
C ARG A 47 -6.32 -7.67 9.11
N VAL A 48 -5.13 -7.26 8.67
CA VAL A 48 -3.91 -7.34 9.50
C VAL A 48 -3.36 -5.98 9.92
N ALA A 49 -3.58 -4.92 9.14
CA ALA A 49 -2.87 -3.66 9.29
C ALA A 49 -3.15 -2.93 10.62
N LYS A 50 -4.35 -3.10 11.18
CA LYS A 50 -4.74 -2.44 12.44
C LYS A 50 -3.85 -2.86 13.62
N ASP A 51 -3.45 -4.12 13.65
CA ASP A 51 -2.76 -4.74 14.78
C ASP A 51 -1.33 -5.17 14.45
N ALA A 52 -0.84 -4.87 13.24
CA ALA A 52 0.49 -5.25 12.79
C ALA A 52 1.58 -4.48 13.56
N PRO A 53 2.59 -5.16 14.12
CA PRO A 53 3.72 -4.49 14.77
C PRO A 53 4.57 -3.75 13.74
N VAL A 54 5.19 -2.65 14.17
CA VAL A 54 6.18 -1.93 13.37
C VAL A 54 7.56 -2.45 13.73
N GLU A 55 8.28 -2.98 12.75
CA GLU A 55 9.67 -3.44 12.88
C GLU A 55 10.61 -2.53 12.07
N ILE A 56 11.65 -2.01 12.72
CA ILE A 56 12.67 -1.16 12.09
C ILE A 56 13.84 -2.06 11.69
N ILE A 57 13.92 -2.39 10.40
CA ILE A 57 14.92 -3.36 9.89
C ILE A 57 16.29 -2.71 9.67
N GLN A 58 16.34 -1.37 9.55
CA GLN A 58 17.58 -0.59 9.44
C GLN A 58 17.41 0.78 10.11
N GLU A 59 18.35 1.14 10.99
CA GLU A 59 18.48 2.51 11.49
C GLU A 59 19.30 3.38 10.51
N PRO A 60 19.05 4.69 10.44
CA PRO A 60 19.87 5.57 9.63
C PRO A 60 21.34 5.49 10.05
N ILE A 61 22.24 5.28 9.09
CA ILE A 61 23.69 5.38 9.30
C ILE A 61 23.97 6.80 9.78
N THR A 62 24.27 6.96 11.07
CA THR A 62 24.68 8.24 11.62
C THR A 62 26.16 8.41 11.32
N ILE A 63 26.50 9.26 10.34
CA ILE A 63 27.89 9.70 10.17
C ILE A 63 28.18 10.70 11.29
N GLN A 64 28.98 10.30 12.28
CA GLN A 64 29.53 11.24 13.25
C GLN A 64 30.63 12.06 12.57
N LEU A 65 30.46 13.39 12.59
CA LEU A 65 31.48 14.38 12.22
C LEU A 65 32.54 14.51 13.33
#